data_AF-A0A1B0CG79-F1
#
_entry.id   AF-A0A1B0CG79-F1
#
_cell.length_a   1.000
_cell.length_b   1.000
_cell.length_c   1.000
_cell.angle_alpha   90.00
_cell.angle_beta   90.00
_cell.angle_gamma   90.00
#
_symmetry.space_group_name_H-M   'P 1'
#
loop_
_entity.id
_entity.type
_entity.pdbx_description
1 polymer ?
#
loop_
_entity_poly.entity_id
_entity_poly.type
_entity_poly.pdbx_seq_one_letter_code
_entity_poly.pdbx_strand_id
1 'polypeptide(L)'
;MLQSHVPCSRQFDPSDPEKPLHKCDIYRHPQAGNLLKDLMSKGASKPWREVLQETLGEGRLDGSALREFFKPLEEWLRQENLRNQEFVGWMYDGDYCKHSIETANLQVIGGFYNTAMNLRFTLNKVI
;
A
#
# COMPACT_ATOMS: atom_id res chain seq x y z
N MET A 1 -13.48 2.10 13.11
CA MET A 1 -14.51 3.07 12.69
C MET A 1 -14.50 3.26 11.16
N LEU A 2 -14.38 2.17 10.39
CA LEU A 2 -14.41 2.15 8.90
C LEU A 2 -15.56 1.28 8.36
N GLN A 3 -16.44 0.77 9.24
CA GLN A 3 -17.50 -0.17 8.87
C GLN A 3 -18.85 0.50 8.52
N SER A 4 -18.93 1.84 8.53
CA SER A 4 -20.21 2.57 8.41
C SER A 4 -20.46 3.24 7.05
N HIS A 5 -19.62 3.02 6.03
CA HIS A 5 -19.84 3.60 4.70
C HIS A 5 -20.37 2.51 3.77
N VAL A 6 -21.70 2.49 3.70
CA VAL A 6 -22.57 1.67 2.86
C VAL A 6 -21.82 0.97 1.70
N PRO A 7 -21.57 -0.34 1.77
CA PRO A 7 -21.06 -1.07 0.62
C PRO A 7 -22.11 -0.95 -0.48
N CYS A 8 -21.78 -0.22 -1.54
CA CYS A 8 -22.71 0.10 -2.62
C CYS A 8 -23.27 -1.14 -3.33
N SER A 9 -22.61 -2.29 -3.17
CA SER A 9 -23.05 -3.60 -3.62
C SER A 9 -23.57 -4.52 -2.51
N ARG A 10 -23.37 -4.21 -1.22
CA ARG A 10 -23.56 -5.14 -0.06
C ARG A 10 -22.90 -6.51 -0.23
N GLN A 11 -21.91 -6.62 -1.12
CA GLN A 11 -21.20 -7.86 -1.44
C GLN A 11 -19.88 -8.01 -0.69
N PHE A 12 -19.50 -7.03 0.10
CA PHE A 12 -18.30 -7.06 0.92
C PHE A 12 -18.67 -6.99 2.40
N ASP A 13 -18.11 -7.91 3.18
CA ASP A 13 -18.14 -7.88 4.65
C ASP A 13 -16.78 -8.35 5.18
N PRO A 14 -16.04 -7.50 5.93
CA PRO A 14 -14.71 -7.84 6.44
C PRO A 14 -14.71 -8.99 7.46
N SER A 15 -15.86 -9.32 8.03
CA SER A 15 -16.00 -10.40 9.03
C SER A 15 -16.43 -11.72 8.41
N ASP A 16 -16.89 -11.72 7.15
CA ASP A 16 -17.43 -12.88 6.44
C ASP A 16 -16.42 -13.39 5.40
N PRO A 17 -15.81 -14.58 5.60
CA PRO A 17 -14.89 -15.19 4.63
C PRO A 17 -15.52 -15.44 3.25
N GLU A 18 -16.84 -15.56 3.16
CA GLU A 18 -17.56 -15.78 1.90
C GLU A 18 -17.77 -14.49 1.10
N LYS A 19 -17.54 -13.32 1.70
CA LYS A 19 -17.72 -12.00 1.07
C LYS A 19 -16.43 -11.15 1.05
N PRO A 20 -15.32 -11.68 0.50
CA PRO A 20 -14.07 -10.94 0.47
C PRO A 20 -14.11 -9.81 -0.58
N LEU A 21 -13.37 -8.73 -0.32
CA LEU A 21 -13.35 -7.54 -1.17
C LEU A 21 -12.95 -7.85 -2.63
N HIS A 22 -11.99 -8.76 -2.83
CA HIS A 22 -11.49 -9.13 -4.16
C HIS A 22 -12.46 -9.96 -5.01
N LYS A 23 -13.59 -10.43 -4.45
CA LYS A 23 -14.65 -11.13 -5.17
C LYS A 23 -15.90 -10.26 -5.42
N CYS A 24 -15.91 -9.03 -4.91
CA CYS A 24 -17.04 -8.12 -5.05
C CYS A 24 -17.29 -7.78 -6.53
N ASP A 25 -18.53 -7.94 -7.00
CA ASP A 25 -18.98 -7.55 -8.33
C ASP A 25 -19.99 -6.40 -8.25
N ILE A 26 -19.59 -5.21 -8.67
CA ILE A 26 -20.46 -4.03 -8.69
C ILE A 26 -21.36 -3.94 -9.93
N TYR A 27 -21.32 -4.93 -10.83
CA TYR A 27 -22.15 -4.97 -12.04
C TYR A 27 -23.65 -4.96 -11.70
N ARG A 28 -24.43 -4.18 -12.47
CA ARG A 28 -25.89 -4.00 -12.30
C ARG A 28 -26.34 -3.55 -10.90
N HIS A 29 -25.47 -2.85 -10.15
CA HIS A 29 -25.84 -2.23 -8.88
C HIS A 29 -26.14 -0.74 -9.06
N PRO A 30 -27.42 -0.32 -9.16
CA PRO A 30 -27.78 1.08 -9.38
C PRO A 30 -27.34 1.99 -8.22
N GLN A 31 -27.22 1.47 -7.00
CA GLN A 31 -26.73 2.22 -5.84
C GLN A 31 -25.27 2.65 -6.04
N ALA A 32 -24.41 1.74 -6.53
CA ALA A 32 -23.02 2.06 -6.89
C ALA A 32 -22.94 3.07 -8.03
N GLY A 33 -23.79 2.91 -9.05
CA GLY A 33 -23.87 3.86 -10.17
C GLY A 33 -24.32 5.26 -9.74
N ASN A 34 -25.29 5.37 -8.82
CA ASN A 34 -25.77 6.64 -8.30
C ASN A 34 -24.69 7.37 -7.49
N LEU A 35 -23.96 6.65 -6.64
CA LEU A 35 -22.84 7.22 -5.90
C LEU A 35 -21.74 7.72 -6.84
N LEU A 36 -21.34 6.90 -7.81
CA LEU A 36 -20.32 7.26 -8.79
C LEU A 36 -20.76 8.47 -9.64
N LYS A 37 -22.04 8.51 -10.04
CA LYS A 37 -22.62 9.64 -10.76
C LYS A 37 -22.52 10.93 -9.94
N ASP A 38 -22.89 10.91 -8.67
CA ASP A 38 -22.81 12.10 -7.81
C ASP A 38 -21.37 12.58 -7.67
N LEU A 39 -20.44 11.66 -7.40
CA LEU A 39 -19.01 11.96 -7.30
C LEU A 39 -18.45 12.57 -8.59
N MET A 40 -18.72 11.94 -9.74
CA MET A 40 -18.19 12.39 -11.03
C MET A 40 -18.88 13.65 -11.56
N SER A 41 -20.14 13.90 -11.19
CA SER A 41 -20.90 15.06 -11.68
C SER A 41 -20.28 16.40 -11.30
N LYS A 42 -19.51 16.44 -10.20
CA LYS A 42 -18.81 17.65 -9.71
C LYS A 42 -17.57 17.99 -10.55
N GLY A 43 -17.02 17.04 -11.30
CA GLY A 43 -15.85 17.27 -12.16
C GLY A 43 -14.69 17.95 -11.42
N ALA A 44 -14.12 18.99 -12.04
CA ALA A 44 -13.04 19.80 -11.47
C ALA A 44 -13.53 21.10 -10.81
N SER A 45 -14.84 21.27 -10.58
CA SER A 45 -15.38 22.53 -10.05
C SER A 45 -15.10 22.75 -8.56
N LYS A 46 -14.77 21.69 -7.82
CA LYS A 46 -14.44 21.71 -6.39
C LYS A 46 -13.13 20.97 -6.12
N PRO A 47 -12.40 21.29 -5.03
CA PRO A 47 -11.28 20.48 -4.59
C PRO A 47 -11.70 19.03 -4.33
N TRP A 48 -10.88 18.07 -4.77
CA TRP A 48 -11.19 16.65 -4.71
C TRP A 48 -11.54 16.15 -3.29
N ARG A 49 -10.91 16.71 -2.25
CA ARG A 49 -11.18 16.33 -0.85
C ARG A 49 -12.60 16.68 -0.42
N GLU A 50 -13.09 17.84 -0.85
CA GLU A 50 -14.47 18.28 -0.56
C GLU A 50 -15.47 17.38 -1.28
N VAL A 51 -15.20 17.03 -2.54
CA VAL A 51 -16.02 16.09 -3.32
C VAL A 51 -16.10 14.73 -2.62
N LEU A 52 -14.98 14.18 -2.16
CA LEU A 52 -14.96 12.90 -1.44
C LEU A 52 -15.67 13.00 -0.08
N GLN A 53 -15.47 14.08 0.67
CA GLN A 53 -16.17 14.30 1.94
C GLN A 53 -17.69 14.39 1.76
N GLU A 54 -18.15 15.10 0.72
CA GLU A 54 -19.58 15.25 0.41
C GLU A 54 -20.23 13.93 -0.02
N THR A 55 -19.51 13.08 -0.74
CA THR A 55 -20.07 11.86 -1.35
C THR A 55 -19.85 10.60 -0.53
N LEU A 56 -18.65 10.44 0.04
CA LEU A 56 -18.23 9.25 0.79
C LEU A 56 -18.21 9.48 2.30
N GLY A 57 -18.30 10.73 2.77
CA GLY A 57 -18.19 11.06 4.19
C GLY A 57 -16.75 11.12 4.72
N GLU A 58 -15.76 10.90 3.85
CA GLU A 58 -14.33 10.96 4.18
C GLU A 58 -13.57 11.74 3.08
N GLY A 59 -12.89 12.81 3.47
CA GLY A 59 -12.11 13.67 2.57
C GLY A 59 -10.60 13.35 2.56
N ARG A 60 -10.14 12.43 3.40
CA ARG A 60 -8.73 12.00 3.45
C ARG A 60 -8.48 10.82 2.53
N LEU A 61 -7.26 10.78 1.98
CA LEU A 61 -6.76 9.60 1.29
C LEU A 61 -6.33 8.55 2.33
N ASP A 62 -6.93 7.37 2.24
CA ASP A 62 -6.62 6.22 3.11
C ASP A 62 -6.21 5.01 2.27
N GLY A 63 -5.06 4.42 2.58
CA GLY A 63 -4.53 3.22 1.93
C GLY A 63 -5.07 1.92 2.52
N SER A 64 -5.90 1.98 3.57
CA SER A 64 -6.43 0.79 4.26
C SER A 64 -7.20 -0.15 3.33
N ALA A 65 -8.04 0.38 2.44
CA ALA A 65 -8.82 -0.41 1.49
C ALA A 65 -7.95 -1.23 0.53
N LEU A 66 -6.83 -0.66 0.08
CA LEU A 66 -5.88 -1.35 -0.78
C LEU A 66 -5.15 -2.46 -0.02
N ARG A 67 -4.74 -2.19 1.22
CA ARG A 67 -4.11 -3.20 2.09
C ARG A 67 -5.09 -4.34 2.40
N GLU A 68 -6.36 -4.03 2.62
CA GLU A 68 -7.40 -5.04 2.85
C GLU A 68 -7.64 -5.93 1.63
N PHE A 69 -7.67 -5.34 0.42
CA PHE A 69 -7.79 -6.10 -0.83
C PHE A 69 -6.69 -7.16 -0.96
N PHE A 70 -5.44 -6.78 -0.66
CA PHE A 70 -4.25 -7.64 -0.81
C PHE A 70 -3.92 -8.48 0.43
N LYS A 71 -4.62 -8.29 1.56
CA LYS A 71 -4.32 -8.98 2.83
C LYS A 71 -4.20 -10.51 2.70
N PRO A 72 -5.07 -11.23 1.96
CA PRO A 72 -4.92 -12.68 1.81
C PRO A 72 -3.63 -13.07 1.06
N LEU A 73 -3.26 -12.28 0.04
CA LEU A 73 -2.04 -12.51 -0.74
C LEU A 73 -0.79 -12.20 0.09
N GLU A 74 -0.81 -11.11 0.85
CA GLU A 74 0.29 -10.71 1.74
C GLU A 74 0.60 -11.82 2.76
N GLU A 75 -0.43 -12.41 3.38
CA GLU A 75 -0.24 -13.49 4.34
C GLU A 75 0.31 -14.76 3.67
N TRP A 76 -0.21 -15.12 2.49
CA TRP A 76 0.31 -16.26 1.73
C TRP A 76 1.78 -16.06 1.34
N LEU A 77 2.13 -14.90 0.79
CA LEU A 77 3.51 -14.56 0.41
C LEU A 77 4.46 -14.59 1.60
N ARG A 78 4.01 -14.09 2.76
CA ARG A 78 4.81 -14.13 3.99
C ARG A 78 5.15 -15.55 4.41
N GLN A 79 4.17 -16.46 4.37
CA GLN A 79 4.38 -17.86 4.72
C GLN A 79 5.29 -18.56 3.70
N GLU A 80 5.09 -18.30 2.42
CA GLU A 80 5.83 -18.93 1.33
C GLU A 80 7.30 -18.47 1.29
N ASN A 81 7.56 -17.18 1.49
CA ASN A 81 8.92 -16.65 1.59
C ASN A 81 9.68 -17.26 2.77
N LEU A 82 9.00 -17.47 3.92
CA LEU A 82 9.60 -18.14 5.08
C LEU A 82 9.89 -19.62 4.79
N ARG A 83 8.98 -20.31 4.08
CA ARG A 83 9.14 -21.71 3.68
C ARG A 83 10.34 -21.92 2.77
N ASN A 84 10.56 -21.00 1.85
CA ASN A 84 11.63 -21.08 0.85
C ASN A 84 12.93 -20.35 1.27
N GLN A 85 12.95 -19.73 2.46
CA GLN A 85 14.08 -18.94 2.97
C GLN A 85 14.50 -17.80 2.03
N GLU A 86 13.51 -17.15 1.40
CA GLU A 86 13.74 -16.05 0.47
C GLU A 86 14.25 -14.80 1.20
N PHE A 87 15.21 -14.11 0.58
CA PHE A 87 15.66 -12.80 1.07
C PHE A 87 14.66 -11.71 0.65
N VAL A 88 14.07 -11.02 1.64
CA VAL A 88 13.13 -9.93 1.41
C VAL A 88 13.85 -8.59 1.48
N GLY A 89 13.91 -7.88 0.35
CA GLY A 89 14.57 -6.59 0.20
C GLY A 89 15.56 -6.61 -0.96
N TRP A 90 16.36 -5.56 -1.08
CA TRP A 90 17.39 -5.43 -2.09
C TRP A 90 18.69 -4.98 -1.42
N MET A 91 19.82 -5.54 -1.88
CA MET A 91 21.14 -5.03 -1.52
C MET A 91 21.47 -3.84 -2.42
N TYR A 92 21.97 -2.77 -1.84
CA TYR A 92 22.46 -1.62 -2.58
C TYR A 92 23.86 -1.93 -3.12
N ASP A 93 24.08 -1.79 -4.44
CA ASP A 93 25.38 -2.11 -5.07
C ASP A 93 26.40 -0.95 -5.05
N GLY A 94 26.01 0.24 -4.59
CA GLY A 94 26.93 1.37 -4.45
C GLY A 94 27.22 2.17 -5.71
N ASP A 95 26.81 1.75 -6.90
CA ASP A 95 27.40 2.27 -8.15
C ASP A 95 26.65 3.46 -8.78
N TYR A 96 25.45 3.80 -8.29
CA TYR A 96 24.64 4.87 -8.88
C TYR A 96 25.21 6.30 -8.73
N CYS A 97 26.12 6.54 -7.77
CA CYS A 97 26.79 7.84 -7.62
C CYS A 97 28.18 7.89 -8.27
N LYS A 98 28.72 6.77 -8.78
CA LYS A 98 30.11 6.72 -9.21
C LYS A 98 30.36 7.54 -10.49
N HIS A 99 29.47 7.42 -11.48
CA HIS A 99 29.59 8.17 -12.75
C HIS A 99 29.38 9.69 -12.58
N SER A 100 28.50 10.11 -11.67
CA SER A 100 28.22 11.53 -11.42
C SER A 100 29.36 12.23 -10.67
N ILE A 101 30.12 11.48 -9.86
CA ILE A 101 31.25 12.00 -9.07
C ILE A 101 32.54 12.05 -9.92
N GLU A 102 32.80 11.03 -10.75
CA GLU A 102 33.96 10.98 -11.66
C GLU A 102 33.91 12.10 -12.71
N THR A 103 32.71 12.39 -13.24
CA THR A 103 32.52 13.46 -14.25
C THR A 103 32.68 14.87 -13.65
N ALA A 104 32.42 15.03 -12.35
CA ALA A 104 32.49 16.32 -11.66
C ALA A 104 33.85 16.59 -10.97
N ASN A 105 34.78 15.61 -10.99
CA ASN A 105 36.11 15.71 -10.37
C ASN A 105 36.08 16.17 -8.89
N LEU A 106 35.03 15.80 -8.16
CA LEU A 106 34.83 16.14 -6.75
C LEU A 106 35.42 15.04 -5.86
N GLN A 107 36.29 15.42 -4.91
CA GLN A 107 36.71 14.50 -3.83
C GLN A 107 35.68 14.54 -2.71
N VAL A 108 34.95 13.45 -2.50
CA VAL A 108 34.03 13.33 -1.38
C VAL A 108 34.82 12.87 -0.15
N ILE A 109 35.13 13.79 0.77
CA ILE A 109 35.55 13.43 2.12
C ILE A 109 34.28 13.07 2.90
N GLY A 110 33.87 11.81 2.82
CA GLY A 110 32.72 11.30 3.58
C GLY A 110 31.95 10.22 2.83
N GLY A 111 32.38 8.97 2.99
CA GLY A 111 31.75 7.84 2.33
C GLY A 111 31.98 6.51 3.05
N PHE A 112 31.70 6.45 4.36
CA PHE A 112 31.60 5.17 5.07
C PHE A 112 30.14 4.72 5.13
N TYR A 113 29.59 4.27 4.00
CA TYR A 113 28.32 3.52 3.98
C TYR A 113 28.52 2.02 3.70
N ASN A 114 29.76 1.52 3.74
CA ASN A 114 30.08 0.09 3.58
C ASN A 114 30.86 -0.52 4.74
N THR A 115 30.92 0.14 5.91
CA THR A 115 31.32 -0.59 7.12
C THR A 115 30.12 -1.40 7.58
N ALA A 116 29.90 -2.55 6.96
CA ALA A 116 29.18 -3.63 7.60
C ALA A 116 29.96 -3.99 8.86
N MET A 117 29.63 -3.31 9.98
CA MET A 117 29.95 -3.84 11.29
C MET A 117 29.28 -5.21 11.31
N ASN A 118 30.12 -6.27 11.30
CA ASN A 118 29.69 -7.61 11.64
C ASN A 118 29.19 -7.58 13.09
N LEU A 119 27.96 -7.12 13.30
CA LEU A 119 27.21 -7.41 14.50
C LEU A 119 26.95 -8.91 14.42
N ARG A 120 27.80 -9.67 15.09
CA ARG A 120 27.48 -11.05 15.46
C ARG A 120 26.17 -10.98 16.24
N PHE A 121 25.06 -11.25 15.56
CA PHE A 121 23.78 -11.47 16.20
C PHE A 121 23.94 -12.74 17.05
N THR A 122 24.20 -12.54 18.33
CA THR A 122 23.85 -13.57 19.30
C THR A 122 22.34 -13.63 19.26
N LEU A 123 21.81 -14.72 18.68
CA LEU A 123 20.42 -15.12 18.77
C LEU A 123 20.04 -15.18 20.24
N ASN A 124 19.52 -14.09 20.79
CA ASN A 124 18.76 -14.10 22.03
C ASN A 124 17.90 -12.84 22.14
N LYS A 125 16.59 -13.10 22.08
CA LYS A 125 15.53 -12.40 22.82
C LYS A 125 15.03 -11.08 22.23
N VAL A 126 13.95 -11.19 21.44
CA VAL A 126 12.80 -10.29 21.58
C VAL A 126 11.58 -11.18 21.79
N ILE A 127 11.13 -11.23 23.03
CA ILE A 127 9.76 -11.59 23.43
C ILE A 127 8.89 -10.40 23.03
#